data_AF-A0AAV9NJP3-F1
#
_entry.id   AF-A0AAV9NJP3-F1
#
_cell.length_a   1.000
_cell.length_b   1.000
_cell.length_c   1.000
_cell.angle_alpha   90.00
_cell.angle_beta   90.00
_cell.angle_gamma   90.00
#
_symmetry.space_group_name_H-M   'P 1'
#
loop_
_entity.id
_entity.type
_entity.pdbx_description
1 polymer ?
#
loop_
_entity_poly.entity_id
_entity_poly.type
_entity_poly.pdbx_seq_one_letter_code
_entity_poly.pdbx_strand_id
1 'polypeptide(L)'
;MPIPEYRDWQMVNGVFTTLRHAQECLDTLACQTVRLMRMVEHHRLGIGPELQSLESATSQQKMLEQDLEVWQAAFCGLRRNLRSRTKQEFRLLLLEMRWRVARIWTSTCLSQDERIYDQYLASFIRIIELASQAKVQTALSGTVRGTFSFGMGFSPLLHFVVLKCRFLEIRLAAQSLMMALSCSRESLWDSATMHAIGTKVIEIEHGITLSMDTSKPQIPQGDGYVLPGDEKRIRDNALEPDTECCTDNHGTEVWRRKIRFLIKPGIGPVKSVYDWVTIAYHPHENYHL
;
A
#
# COMPACT_ATOMS: atom_id res chain seq x y z
N MET A 1 -22.27 -21.78 -11.25
CA MET A 1 -21.73 -21.45 -12.58
C MET A 1 -20.23 -21.69 -12.54
N PRO A 2 -19.64 -22.47 -13.47
CA PRO A 2 -18.20 -22.50 -13.62
C PRO A 2 -17.75 -21.12 -14.13
N ILE A 3 -16.76 -20.54 -13.47
CA ILE A 3 -16.27 -19.18 -13.70
C ILE A 3 -15.31 -19.23 -14.91
N PRO A 4 -15.41 -18.31 -15.89
CA PRO A 4 -14.55 -18.36 -17.06
C PRO A 4 -13.08 -18.15 -16.66
N GLU A 5 -12.19 -18.99 -17.17
CA GLU A 5 -10.73 -18.83 -17.11
C GLU A 5 -10.33 -17.56 -17.86
N TYR A 6 -10.31 -16.43 -17.17
CA TYR A 6 -10.07 -15.12 -17.76
C TYR A 6 -8.57 -14.90 -18.05
N ARG A 7 -8.10 -15.36 -19.21
CA ARG A 7 -6.86 -14.91 -19.88
C ARG A 7 -7.12 -13.68 -20.79
N ASP A 8 -8.03 -12.79 -20.41
CA ASP A 8 -8.53 -11.73 -21.31
C ASP A 8 -7.72 -10.41 -21.31
N TRP A 9 -6.54 -10.36 -20.69
CA TRP A 9 -5.67 -9.19 -20.85
C TRP A 9 -4.80 -9.34 -22.12
N GLN A 10 -5.44 -9.28 -23.28
CA GLN A 10 -4.82 -9.60 -24.57
C GLN A 10 -3.78 -8.54 -25.02
N MET A 11 -2.49 -8.85 -24.91
CA MET A 11 -1.45 -8.11 -25.64
C MET A 11 -1.44 -8.51 -27.11
N VAL A 12 -1.32 -7.55 -28.03
CA VAL A 12 -1.10 -7.85 -29.46
C VAL A 12 0.37 -8.20 -29.64
N ASN A 13 0.68 -9.44 -30.05
CA ASN A 13 2.06 -9.94 -30.24
C ASN A 13 2.98 -9.78 -29.01
N GLY A 14 2.43 -9.81 -27.79
CA GLY A 14 3.22 -9.69 -26.55
C GLY A 14 3.77 -8.29 -26.27
N VAL A 15 3.25 -7.25 -26.92
CA VAL A 15 3.68 -5.86 -26.72
C VAL A 15 2.50 -4.93 -26.44
N PHE A 16 2.75 -3.91 -25.60
CA PHE A 16 1.82 -2.80 -25.44
C PHE A 16 2.06 -1.73 -26.50
N THR A 17 1.00 -1.33 -27.19
CA THR A 17 1.02 -0.25 -28.19
C THR A 17 0.74 1.11 -27.58
N THR A 18 0.03 1.18 -26.44
CA THR A 18 -0.31 2.42 -25.76
C THR A 18 -0.22 2.28 -24.24
N LEU A 19 -0.01 3.40 -23.54
CA LEU A 19 -0.04 3.44 -22.07
C LEU A 19 -1.41 3.10 -21.50
N ARG A 20 -2.49 3.45 -22.22
CA ARG A 20 -3.85 3.13 -21.80
C ARG A 20 -4.04 1.61 -21.75
N HIS A 21 -3.63 0.92 -22.79
CA HIS A 21 -3.72 -0.54 -22.84
C HIS A 21 -2.90 -1.20 -21.72
N ALA A 22 -1.65 -0.74 -21.50
CA ALA A 22 -0.83 -1.23 -20.39
C ALA A 22 -1.50 -1.03 -19.02
N GLN A 23 -2.16 0.12 -18.82
CA GLN A 23 -2.92 0.42 -17.61
C GLN A 23 -4.12 -0.52 -17.43
N GLU A 24 -4.95 -0.69 -18.45
CA GLU A 24 -6.14 -1.55 -18.40
C GLU A 24 -5.77 -3.01 -18.09
N CYS A 25 -4.69 -3.53 -18.69
CA CYS A 25 -4.17 -4.86 -18.34
C CYS A 25 -3.69 -4.93 -16.89
N LEU A 26 -3.00 -3.90 -16.39
CA LEU A 26 -2.53 -3.88 -15.00
C LEU A 26 -3.70 -3.77 -14.01
N ASP A 27 -4.77 -3.04 -14.37
CA ASP A 27 -5.99 -2.95 -13.56
C ASP A 27 -6.61 -4.35 -13.36
N THR A 28 -6.67 -5.15 -14.43
CA THR A 28 -7.15 -6.56 -14.36
C THR A 28 -6.26 -7.42 -13.46
N LEU A 29 -4.93 -7.36 -13.63
CA LEU A 29 -3.98 -8.11 -12.80
C LEU A 29 -4.05 -7.67 -11.32
N ALA A 30 -4.23 -6.38 -11.05
CA ALA A 30 -4.40 -5.87 -9.69
C ALA A 30 -5.70 -6.41 -9.05
N CYS A 31 -6.81 -6.44 -9.80
CA CYS A 31 -8.05 -7.05 -9.33
C CYS A 31 -7.88 -8.55 -9.01
N GLN A 32 -7.17 -9.30 -9.86
CA GLN A 32 -6.84 -10.71 -9.60
C GLN A 32 -5.96 -10.86 -8.35
N THR A 33 -4.98 -9.98 -8.17
CA THR A 33 -4.12 -9.93 -6.97
C THR A 33 -4.94 -9.74 -5.70
N VAL A 34 -5.87 -8.76 -5.70
CA VAL A 34 -6.76 -8.51 -4.54
C VAL A 34 -7.67 -9.70 -4.27
N ARG A 35 -8.19 -10.35 -5.31
CA ARG A 35 -9.02 -11.56 -5.16
C ARG A 35 -8.23 -12.71 -4.52
N LEU A 36 -7.00 -12.94 -4.95
CA LEU A 36 -6.11 -13.93 -4.36
C LEU A 36 -5.80 -13.59 -2.89
N MET A 37 -5.47 -12.32 -2.59
CA MET A 37 -5.22 -11.86 -1.21
C MET A 37 -6.41 -12.10 -0.29
N ARG A 38 -7.64 -11.85 -0.76
CA ARG A 38 -8.88 -12.12 0.00
C ARG A 38 -9.13 -13.61 0.17
N MET A 39 -8.85 -14.41 -0.84
CA MET A 39 -8.97 -15.86 -0.81
C MET A 39 -8.11 -16.47 0.31
N VAL A 40 -6.87 -15.98 0.46
CA VAL A 40 -5.89 -16.52 1.40
C VAL A 40 -5.84 -15.77 2.73
N GLU A 41 -6.75 -14.82 2.96
CA GLU A 41 -6.71 -13.90 4.10
C GLU A 41 -6.71 -14.63 5.44
N HIS A 42 -7.61 -15.59 5.64
CA HIS A 42 -7.68 -16.40 6.85
C HIS A 42 -6.37 -17.13 7.14
N HIS A 43 -5.78 -17.75 6.10
CA HIS A 43 -4.48 -18.41 6.21
C HIS A 43 -3.38 -17.41 6.54
N ARG A 44 -3.27 -16.30 5.79
CA ARG A 44 -2.25 -15.25 5.97
C ARG A 44 -2.30 -14.64 7.38
N LEU A 45 -3.51 -14.36 7.87
CA LEU A 45 -3.70 -13.82 9.21
C LEU A 45 -3.43 -14.86 10.30
N GLY A 46 -3.61 -16.14 10.01
CA GLY A 46 -3.57 -17.21 11.01
C GLY A 46 -4.87 -17.27 11.83
N ILE A 47 -6.00 -16.97 11.19
CA ILE A 47 -7.34 -16.90 11.81
C ILE A 47 -8.28 -17.86 11.08
N GLY A 48 -8.76 -18.89 11.78
CA GLY A 48 -9.82 -19.80 11.30
C GLY A 48 -9.31 -21.08 10.61
N PRO A 49 -10.22 -22.03 10.31
CA PRO A 49 -9.89 -23.24 9.57
C PRO A 49 -9.56 -22.91 8.11
N GLU A 50 -8.60 -23.62 7.51
CA GLU A 50 -8.28 -23.52 6.08
C GLU A 50 -9.48 -23.96 5.24
N LEU A 51 -10.33 -23.00 4.84
CA LEU A 51 -11.58 -23.26 4.11
C LEU A 51 -11.38 -23.54 2.62
N GLN A 52 -10.20 -23.24 2.07
CA GLN A 52 -9.85 -23.43 0.66
C GLN A 52 -8.54 -24.20 0.53
N SER A 53 -8.45 -25.06 -0.50
CA SER A 53 -7.22 -25.81 -0.77
C SER A 53 -6.07 -24.84 -1.06
N LEU A 54 -5.08 -24.82 -0.17
CA LEU A 54 -3.81 -24.09 -0.34
C LEU A 54 -3.14 -24.39 -1.70
N GLU A 55 -3.38 -25.59 -2.25
CA GLU A 55 -2.93 -26.00 -3.58
C GLU A 55 -3.53 -25.14 -4.71
N SER A 56 -4.83 -24.83 -4.63
CA SER A 56 -5.50 -23.97 -5.62
C SER A 56 -4.97 -22.54 -5.54
N ALA A 57 -4.79 -22.02 -4.32
CA ALA A 57 -4.22 -20.70 -4.10
C ALA A 57 -2.76 -20.61 -4.58
N THR A 58 -1.96 -21.65 -4.36
CA THR A 58 -0.58 -21.76 -4.85
C THR A 58 -0.52 -21.76 -6.38
N SER A 59 -1.44 -22.51 -7.02
CA SER A 59 -1.53 -22.54 -8.47
C SER A 59 -1.90 -21.17 -9.05
N GLN A 60 -2.89 -20.49 -8.44
CA GLN A 60 -3.28 -19.14 -8.85
C GLN A 60 -2.18 -18.11 -8.62
N GLN A 61 -1.45 -18.18 -7.50
CA GLN A 61 -0.29 -17.34 -7.22
C GLN A 61 0.74 -17.46 -8.34
N LYS A 62 1.15 -18.69 -8.68
CA LYS A 62 2.15 -18.94 -9.73
C LYS A 62 1.72 -18.43 -11.10
N MET A 63 0.45 -18.63 -11.47
CA MET A 63 -0.08 -18.10 -12.74
C MET A 63 -0.03 -16.57 -12.76
N LEU A 64 -0.43 -15.92 -11.67
CA LEU A 64 -0.45 -14.46 -11.57
C LEU A 64 0.96 -13.86 -11.53
N GLU A 65 1.93 -14.54 -10.92
CA GLU A 65 3.35 -14.14 -10.98
C GLU A 65 3.87 -14.14 -12.42
N GLN A 66 3.57 -15.20 -13.18
CA GLN A 66 3.95 -15.29 -14.59
C GLN A 66 3.31 -14.17 -15.42
N ASP A 67 2.01 -13.92 -15.21
CA ASP A 67 1.30 -12.84 -15.91
C ASP A 67 1.89 -11.46 -15.59
N LEU A 68 2.26 -11.21 -14.34
CA LEU A 68 2.93 -9.97 -13.91
C LEU A 68 4.32 -9.84 -14.54
N GLU A 69 5.09 -10.92 -14.68
CA GLU A 69 6.40 -10.90 -15.35
C GLU A 69 6.26 -10.57 -16.84
N VAL A 70 5.30 -11.20 -17.52
CA VAL A 70 5.00 -10.92 -18.93
C VAL A 70 4.57 -9.47 -19.11
N TRP A 71 3.68 -8.96 -18.25
CA TRP A 71 3.29 -7.54 -18.25
C TRP A 71 4.50 -6.62 -18.09
N GLN A 72 5.42 -6.94 -17.16
CA GLN A 72 6.63 -6.15 -16.93
C GLN A 72 7.51 -6.07 -18.19
N ALA A 73 7.73 -7.21 -18.85
CA ALA A 73 8.54 -7.27 -20.06
C ALA A 73 7.96 -6.39 -21.17
N ALA A 74 6.65 -6.48 -21.40
CA ALA A 74 5.93 -5.67 -22.38
C ALA A 74 5.96 -4.17 -22.02
N PHE A 75 5.77 -3.82 -20.73
CA PHE A 75 5.84 -2.45 -20.24
C PHE A 75 7.25 -1.85 -20.41
N CYS A 76 8.30 -2.62 -20.14
CA CYS A 76 9.69 -2.20 -20.39
C CYS A 76 9.92 -1.89 -21.88
N GLY A 77 9.36 -2.67 -22.80
CA GLY A 77 9.38 -2.40 -24.24
C GLY A 77 8.69 -1.08 -24.58
N LEU A 78 7.45 -0.89 -24.11
CA LEU A 78 6.69 0.34 -24.29
C LEU A 78 7.43 1.57 -23.73
N ARG A 79 7.96 1.47 -22.50
CA ARG A 79 8.67 2.58 -21.84
C ARG A 79 9.89 3.02 -22.64
N ARG A 80 10.66 2.09 -23.23
CA ARG A 80 11.81 2.42 -24.09
C ARG A 80 11.39 3.24 -25.32
N ASN A 81 10.27 2.87 -25.95
CA ASN A 81 9.73 3.58 -27.12
C ASN A 81 9.19 4.98 -26.80
N LEU A 82 8.78 5.22 -25.55
CA LEU A 82 8.21 6.48 -25.10
C LEU A 82 9.21 7.46 -24.45
N ARG A 83 10.49 7.08 -24.29
CA ARG A 83 11.51 7.86 -23.55
C ARG A 83 11.68 9.32 -24.00
N SER A 84 11.21 9.70 -25.19
CA SER A 84 11.29 11.06 -25.71
C SER A 84 10.13 11.98 -25.30
N ARG A 85 9.12 11.51 -24.52
CA ARG A 85 7.89 12.27 -24.23
C ARG A 85 7.70 12.55 -22.73
N THR A 86 8.17 13.70 -22.27
CA THR A 86 8.05 14.17 -20.87
C THR A 86 6.61 14.18 -20.32
N LYS A 87 5.60 14.45 -21.17
CA LYS A 87 4.18 14.53 -20.76
C LYS A 87 3.60 13.22 -20.20
N GLN A 88 4.24 12.07 -20.43
CA GLN A 88 3.74 10.77 -20.01
C GLN A 88 4.49 10.17 -18.80
N GLU A 89 5.55 10.86 -18.32
CA GLU A 89 6.45 10.32 -17.30
C GLU A 89 5.70 10.02 -16.00
N PHE A 90 4.83 10.92 -15.54
CA PHE A 90 4.04 10.71 -14.32
C PHE A 90 3.23 9.40 -14.34
N ARG A 91 2.62 9.08 -15.50
CA ARG A 91 1.85 7.84 -15.68
C ARG A 91 2.76 6.62 -15.75
N LEU A 92 3.92 6.74 -16.40
CA LEU A 92 4.93 5.66 -16.45
C LEU A 92 5.43 5.31 -15.04
N LEU A 93 5.73 6.32 -14.22
CA LEU A 93 6.14 6.15 -12.82
C LEU A 93 5.05 5.45 -12.01
N LEU A 94 3.79 5.89 -12.13
CA LEU A 94 2.66 5.29 -11.43
C LEU A 94 2.46 3.82 -11.83
N LEU A 95 2.47 3.50 -13.13
CA LEU A 95 2.30 2.13 -13.61
C LEU A 95 3.42 1.20 -13.12
N GLU A 96 4.67 1.67 -13.10
CA GLU A 96 5.79 0.89 -12.55
C GLU A 96 5.59 0.64 -11.04
N MET A 97 5.17 1.64 -10.27
CA MET A 97 4.88 1.47 -8.83
C MET A 97 3.74 0.48 -8.59
N ARG A 98 2.64 0.61 -9.34
CA ARG A 98 1.48 -0.29 -9.23
C ARG A 98 1.85 -1.74 -9.50
N TRP A 99 2.63 -1.99 -10.55
CA TRP A 99 3.14 -3.33 -10.86
C TRP A 99 4.03 -3.88 -9.74
N ARG A 100 4.92 -3.06 -9.16
CA ARG A 100 5.78 -3.49 -8.04
C ARG A 100 4.96 -3.90 -6.83
N VAL A 101 3.96 -3.11 -6.45
CA VAL A 101 3.07 -3.43 -5.33
C VAL A 101 2.29 -4.71 -5.61
N ALA A 102 1.71 -4.85 -6.81
CA ALA A 102 1.00 -6.09 -7.19
C ALA A 102 1.91 -7.31 -7.12
N ARG A 103 3.15 -7.21 -7.62
CA ARG A 103 4.15 -8.30 -7.52
C ARG A 103 4.48 -8.66 -6.07
N ILE A 104 4.70 -7.68 -5.21
CA ILE A 104 4.97 -7.95 -3.79
C ILE A 104 3.75 -8.62 -3.14
N TRP A 105 2.54 -8.13 -3.37
CA TRP A 105 1.31 -8.75 -2.85
C TRP A 105 1.17 -10.20 -3.31
N THR A 106 1.24 -10.46 -4.61
CA THR A 106 1.13 -11.82 -5.16
C THR A 106 2.19 -12.73 -4.57
N SER A 107 3.46 -12.33 -4.54
CA SER A 107 4.53 -13.21 -4.08
C SER A 107 4.61 -13.39 -2.57
N THR A 108 3.85 -12.63 -1.78
CA THR A 108 3.82 -12.75 -0.31
C THR A 108 2.50 -13.25 0.24
N CYS A 109 1.46 -13.40 -0.58
CA CYS A 109 0.09 -13.64 -0.12
C CYS A 109 -0.09 -14.92 0.73
N LEU A 110 0.72 -15.95 0.48
CA LEU A 110 0.67 -17.23 1.20
C LEU A 110 1.55 -17.26 2.46
N SER A 111 2.38 -16.24 2.70
CA SER A 111 3.22 -16.20 3.89
C SER A 111 2.44 -15.76 5.11
N GLN A 112 2.57 -16.50 6.21
CA GLN A 112 2.10 -16.06 7.53
C GLN A 112 3.14 -15.21 8.28
N ASP A 113 4.37 -15.12 7.78
CA ASP A 113 5.47 -14.40 8.41
C ASP A 113 5.66 -13.06 7.70
N GLU A 114 5.48 -11.95 8.41
CA GLU A 114 5.59 -10.59 7.88
C GLU A 114 7.06 -10.22 7.57
N ARG A 115 8.05 -11.00 8.04
CA ARG A 115 9.45 -10.85 7.62
C ARG A 115 9.67 -11.17 6.14
N ILE A 116 8.72 -11.86 5.50
CA ILE A 116 8.76 -12.15 4.06
C ILE A 116 8.89 -10.89 3.20
N TYR A 117 8.46 -9.73 3.71
CA TYR A 117 8.56 -8.47 2.98
C TYR A 117 10.01 -7.97 2.86
N ASP A 118 10.93 -8.40 3.72
CA ASP A 118 12.32 -7.93 3.72
C ASP A 118 13.06 -8.30 2.43
N GLN A 119 12.72 -9.43 1.80
CA GLN A 119 13.31 -9.83 0.51
C GLN A 119 12.98 -8.83 -0.62
N TYR A 120 11.99 -7.95 -0.41
CA TYR A 120 11.58 -6.92 -1.36
C TYR A 120 12.14 -5.53 -1.03
N LEU A 121 13.16 -5.42 -0.18
CA LEU A 121 13.81 -4.15 0.16
C LEU A 121 14.17 -3.32 -1.08
N ALA A 122 14.79 -3.92 -2.09
CA ALA A 122 15.14 -3.24 -3.34
C ALA A 122 13.90 -2.71 -4.08
N SER A 123 12.78 -3.44 -4.05
CA SER A 123 11.52 -2.99 -4.62
C SER A 123 10.92 -1.82 -3.84
N PHE A 124 11.00 -1.84 -2.50
CA PHE A 124 10.56 -0.72 -1.66
C PHE A 124 11.39 0.54 -1.92
N ILE A 125 12.72 0.44 -1.97
CA ILE A 125 13.61 1.56 -2.32
C ILE A 125 13.20 2.14 -3.68
N ARG A 126 12.97 1.27 -4.67
CA ARG A 126 12.57 1.71 -6.01
C ARG A 126 11.19 2.40 -6.01
N ILE A 127 10.25 1.95 -5.18
CA ILE A 127 8.96 2.63 -5.01
C ILE A 127 9.16 4.06 -4.48
N ILE A 128 10.04 4.26 -3.50
CA ILE A 128 10.39 5.59 -2.97
C ILE A 128 11.03 6.47 -4.05
N GLU A 129 11.95 5.93 -4.84
CA GLU A 129 12.58 6.66 -5.95
C GLU A 129 11.55 7.12 -7.00
N LEU A 130 10.61 6.24 -7.37
CA LEU A 130 9.57 6.54 -8.36
C LEU A 130 8.63 7.64 -7.85
N ALA A 131 8.21 7.57 -6.59
CA ALA A 131 7.39 8.59 -5.95
C ALA A 131 8.14 9.92 -5.81
N SER A 132 9.43 9.88 -5.50
CA SER A 132 10.27 11.09 -5.44
C SER A 132 10.37 11.79 -6.80
N GLN A 133 10.55 11.02 -7.88
CA GLN A 133 10.51 11.55 -9.25
C GLN A 133 9.14 12.14 -9.58
N ALA A 134 8.05 11.46 -9.20
CA ALA A 134 6.70 11.97 -9.42
C ALA A 134 6.46 13.30 -8.69
N LYS A 135 6.95 13.45 -7.45
CA LYS A 135 6.88 14.69 -6.68
C LYS A 135 7.58 15.85 -7.40
N VAL A 136 8.78 15.60 -7.94
CA VAL A 136 9.51 16.60 -8.74
C VAL A 136 8.73 16.97 -10.00
N GLN A 137 8.16 16.00 -10.72
CA GLN A 137 7.34 16.27 -11.91
C GLN A 137 6.12 17.14 -11.60
N THR A 138 5.41 16.87 -10.48
CA THR A 138 4.28 17.70 -10.03
C THR A 138 4.69 19.12 -9.70
N ALA A 139 5.86 19.32 -9.07
CA ALA A 139 6.37 20.66 -8.77
C ALA A 139 6.72 21.45 -10.04
N LEU A 140 7.29 20.78 -11.05
CA LEU A 140 7.69 21.41 -12.31
C LEU A 140 6.52 21.74 -13.24
N SER A 141 5.47 20.91 -13.24
CA SER A 141 4.37 21.08 -14.19
C SER A 141 3.37 22.16 -13.79
N GLY A 142 3.47 22.72 -12.58
CA GLY A 142 2.58 23.77 -12.04
C GLY A 142 1.09 23.39 -12.03
N THR A 143 0.76 22.15 -12.40
CA THR A 143 -0.59 21.71 -12.66
C THR A 143 -1.20 21.33 -11.33
N VAL A 144 -2.17 22.13 -10.91
CA VAL A 144 -3.03 21.84 -9.76
C VAL A 144 -3.57 20.41 -9.93
N ARG A 145 -3.32 19.62 -8.88
CA ARG A 145 -3.83 18.27 -8.64
C ARG A 145 -5.20 18.06 -9.28
N GLY A 146 -5.32 17.05 -10.15
CA GLY A 146 -6.61 16.41 -10.42
C GLY A 146 -6.94 16.14 -11.88
N THR A 147 -6.67 14.92 -12.31
CA THR A 147 -7.71 14.16 -13.03
C THR A 147 -8.09 13.01 -12.12
N PHE A 148 -9.36 12.93 -11.76
CA PHE A 148 -9.92 11.74 -11.12
C PHE A 148 -9.52 10.52 -11.94
N SER A 149 -8.71 9.64 -11.36
CA SER A 149 -8.40 8.34 -11.93
C SER A 149 -9.10 7.31 -11.07
N PHE A 150 -9.87 6.44 -11.71
CA PHE A 150 -10.57 5.34 -11.05
C PHE A 150 -9.60 4.26 -10.51
N GLY A 151 -8.30 4.40 -10.79
CA GLY A 151 -7.24 3.49 -10.32
C GLY A 151 -6.53 3.97 -9.06
N MET A 152 -5.84 3.04 -8.39
CA MET A 152 -5.00 3.33 -7.23
C MET A 152 -3.91 4.36 -7.59
N GLY A 153 -3.97 5.55 -6.98
CA GLY A 153 -2.98 6.61 -7.11
C GLY A 153 -1.68 6.30 -6.35
N PHE A 154 -0.83 7.31 -6.15
CA PHE A 154 0.43 7.14 -5.42
C PHE A 154 0.21 6.89 -3.93
N SER A 155 -0.81 7.54 -3.33
CA SER A 155 -1.02 7.52 -1.88
C SER A 155 -1.24 6.11 -1.31
N PRO A 156 -2.14 5.26 -1.86
CA PRO A 156 -2.36 3.93 -1.30
C PRO A 156 -1.16 2.99 -1.51
N LEU A 157 -0.40 3.18 -2.60
CA LEU A 157 0.84 2.42 -2.85
C LEU A 157 1.91 2.75 -1.82
N LEU A 158 2.04 4.03 -1.45
CA LEU A 158 2.96 4.47 -0.41
C LEU A 158 2.48 4.07 0.99
N HIS A 159 1.17 4.12 1.24
CA HIS A 159 0.58 3.59 2.46
C HIS A 159 0.91 2.11 2.65
N PHE A 160 0.84 1.31 1.59
CA PHE A 160 1.30 -0.08 1.62
C PHE A 160 2.78 -0.21 2.05
N VAL A 161 3.67 0.65 1.55
CA VAL A 161 5.09 0.67 1.98
C VAL A 161 5.19 0.98 3.47
N VAL A 162 4.45 1.98 3.96
CA VAL A 162 4.39 2.33 5.38
C VAL A 162 3.95 1.13 6.22
N LEU A 163 2.92 0.40 5.79
CA LEU A 163 2.42 -0.75 6.54
C LEU A 163 3.38 -1.95 6.49
N LYS A 164 3.95 -2.28 5.33
CA LYS A 164 4.59 -3.59 5.12
C LYS A 164 6.12 -3.61 5.10
N CYS A 165 6.79 -2.48 4.83
CA CYS A 165 8.24 -2.43 4.96
C CYS A 165 8.65 -2.43 6.45
N ARG A 166 9.73 -3.11 6.86
CA ARG A 166 10.22 -3.05 8.26
C ARG A 166 11.29 -1.97 8.50
N PHE A 167 11.77 -1.31 7.45
CA PHE A 167 12.87 -0.35 7.53
C PHE A 167 12.33 1.05 7.77
N LEU A 168 12.61 1.61 8.94
CA LEU A 168 12.02 2.87 9.40
C LEU A 168 12.25 4.03 8.44
N GLU A 169 13.47 4.21 7.95
CA GLU A 169 13.82 5.28 7.00
C GLU A 169 12.94 5.25 5.74
N ILE A 170 12.68 4.04 5.22
CA ILE A 170 11.83 3.86 4.04
C ILE A 170 10.37 4.16 4.37
N ARG A 171 9.89 3.75 5.54
CA ARG A 171 8.52 4.02 6.00
C ARG A 171 8.29 5.53 6.17
N LEU A 172 9.21 6.23 6.81
CA LEU A 172 9.13 7.68 7.01
C LEU A 172 9.21 8.43 5.67
N ALA A 173 10.08 8.00 4.76
CA ALA A 173 10.13 8.54 3.41
C ALA A 173 8.81 8.32 2.65
N ALA A 174 8.23 7.12 2.73
CA ALA A 174 6.93 6.81 2.13
C ALA A 174 5.83 7.71 2.68
N GLN A 175 5.78 7.91 4.00
CA GLN A 175 4.79 8.74 4.67
C GLN A 175 4.89 10.22 4.24
N SER A 176 6.11 10.76 4.16
CA SER A 176 6.35 12.12 3.65
C SER A 176 5.92 12.27 2.18
N LEU A 177 6.28 11.31 1.32
CA LEU A 177 5.92 11.32 -0.10
C LEU A 177 4.41 11.16 -0.31
N MET A 178 3.74 10.34 0.50
CA MET A 178 2.30 10.14 0.47
C MET A 178 1.56 11.47 0.70
N MET A 179 1.98 12.23 1.71
CA MET A 179 1.39 13.55 1.97
C MET A 179 1.68 14.55 0.84
N ALA A 180 2.90 14.56 0.30
CA ALA A 180 3.26 15.45 -0.80
C ALA A 180 2.49 15.16 -2.11
N LEU A 181 2.26 13.87 -2.40
CA LEU A 181 1.60 13.40 -3.62
C LEU A 181 0.08 13.22 -3.49
N SER A 182 -0.45 13.27 -2.27
CA SER A 182 -1.90 13.19 -2.01
C SER A 182 -2.68 14.10 -2.94
N CYS A 183 -3.81 13.66 -3.47
CA CYS A 183 -4.73 14.55 -4.18
C CYS A 183 -5.96 14.75 -3.30
N SER A 184 -6.45 15.99 -3.17
CA SER A 184 -7.65 16.32 -2.38
C SER A 184 -8.94 15.62 -2.86
N ARG A 185 -8.86 14.82 -3.93
CA ARG A 185 -9.99 14.14 -4.60
C ARG A 185 -9.88 12.61 -4.62
N GLU A 186 -8.95 12.00 -3.88
CA GLU A 186 -8.96 10.55 -3.66
C GLU A 186 -10.01 10.20 -2.58
N SER A 187 -11.30 10.28 -2.92
CA SER A 187 -12.41 10.11 -1.96
C SER A 187 -12.44 8.73 -1.27
N LEU A 188 -11.83 7.71 -1.88
CA LEU A 188 -11.72 6.37 -1.30
C LEU A 188 -10.54 6.21 -0.34
N TRP A 189 -9.55 7.12 -0.39
CA TRP A 189 -8.29 7.00 0.31
C TRP A 189 -7.95 8.33 1.00
N ASP A 190 -8.60 8.59 2.13
CA ASP A 190 -8.32 9.79 2.91
C ASP A 190 -6.86 9.79 3.37
N SER A 191 -6.08 10.74 2.84
CA SER A 191 -4.64 10.81 3.10
C SER A 191 -4.32 11.14 4.55
N ALA A 192 -5.19 11.90 5.24
CA ALA A 192 -5.05 12.19 6.65
C ALA A 192 -5.22 10.93 7.50
N THR A 193 -6.29 10.16 7.25
CA THR A 193 -6.53 8.88 7.91
C THR A 193 -5.40 7.89 7.62
N MET A 194 -4.96 7.73 6.35
CA MET A 194 -3.83 6.85 6.01
C MET A 194 -2.53 7.25 6.72
N HIS A 195 -2.27 8.55 6.84
CA HIS A 195 -1.12 9.06 7.58
C HIS A 195 -1.25 8.73 9.08
N ALA A 196 -2.41 8.97 9.70
CA ALA A 196 -2.65 8.68 11.10
C ALA A 196 -2.48 7.18 11.43
N ILE A 197 -3.04 6.29 10.58
CA ILE A 197 -2.88 4.84 10.70
C ILE A 197 -1.40 4.46 10.53
N GLY A 198 -0.74 5.00 9.50
CA GLY A 198 0.67 4.74 9.24
C GLY A 198 1.58 5.11 10.41
N THR A 199 1.35 6.30 11.00
CA THR A 199 2.04 6.75 12.21
C THR A 199 1.89 5.73 13.35
N LYS A 200 0.65 5.33 13.67
CA LYS A 200 0.39 4.36 14.75
C LYS A 200 1.09 3.02 14.51
N VAL A 201 1.06 2.52 13.28
CA VAL A 201 1.76 1.27 12.92
C VAL A 201 3.27 1.40 13.13
N ILE A 202 3.89 2.51 12.70
CA ILE A 202 5.33 2.73 12.92
C ILE A 202 5.64 2.81 14.42
N GLU A 203 4.86 3.58 15.19
CA GLU A 203 5.05 3.75 16.63
C GLU A 203 4.96 2.41 17.38
N ILE A 204 3.92 1.62 17.11
CA ILE A 204 3.70 0.32 17.77
C ILE A 204 4.83 -0.67 17.45
N GLU A 205 5.19 -0.82 16.17
CA GLU A 205 6.15 -1.84 15.77
C GLU A 205 7.59 -1.51 16.17
N HIS A 206 7.94 -0.22 16.09
CA HIS A 206 9.30 0.24 16.39
C HIS A 206 9.50 0.68 17.83
N GLY A 207 8.43 0.83 18.61
CA GLY A 207 8.50 1.30 20.00
C GLY A 207 9.02 2.73 20.09
N ILE A 208 8.60 3.60 19.16
CA ILE A 208 8.98 5.01 19.10
C ILE A 208 7.74 5.90 19.18
N THR A 209 7.95 7.20 19.39
CA THR A 209 6.89 8.21 19.28
C THR A 209 7.22 9.16 18.14
N LEU A 210 6.28 9.30 17.20
CA LEU A 210 6.37 10.21 16.08
C LEU A 210 5.54 11.45 16.40
N SER A 211 6.18 12.51 16.86
CA SER A 211 5.50 13.81 16.95
C SER A 211 5.29 14.39 15.56
N MET A 212 4.15 15.04 15.31
CA MET A 212 3.89 15.79 14.08
C MET A 212 4.89 16.95 13.85
N ASP A 213 5.50 17.48 14.93
CA ASP A 213 6.26 18.74 14.90
C ASP A 213 7.79 18.62 14.97
N THR A 214 8.37 17.48 15.38
CA THR A 214 9.84 17.36 15.42
C THR A 214 10.40 16.83 14.12
N SER A 215 11.39 17.54 13.59
CA SER A 215 12.05 17.30 12.30
C SER A 215 12.82 15.98 12.25
N LYS A 216 12.87 15.21 13.35
CA LYS A 216 13.52 13.90 13.46
C LYS A 216 12.78 13.05 14.49
N PRO A 217 12.45 11.79 14.18
CA PRO A 217 11.92 10.86 15.17
C PRO A 217 12.88 10.75 16.36
N GLN A 218 12.36 10.55 17.57
CA GLN A 218 13.17 10.12 18.71
C GLN A 218 13.54 8.65 18.50
N ILE A 219 14.52 8.40 17.62
CA ILE A 219 15.08 7.07 17.39
C ILE A 219 16.00 6.76 18.58
N PRO A 220 15.83 5.63 19.29
CA PRO A 220 16.77 5.21 20.33
C PRO A 220 18.19 5.19 19.76
N GLN A 221 19.07 6.06 20.25
CA GLN A 221 20.47 6.08 19.83
C GLN A 221 21.19 4.90 20.49
N GLY A 222 21.57 3.91 19.67
CA GLY A 222 22.35 2.74 20.05
C GLY A 222 22.80 1.97 18.81
N ASP A 223 23.93 1.28 18.90
CA ASP A 223 24.51 0.50 17.80
C ASP A 223 23.54 -0.57 17.30
N GLY A 224 23.06 -0.39 16.07
CA GLY A 224 22.22 -1.32 15.34
C GLY A 224 20.72 -1.05 15.49
N TYR A 225 20.12 -0.36 14.51
CA TYR A 225 18.68 -0.31 14.38
C TYR A 225 18.13 -1.73 14.14
N VAL A 226 17.57 -2.36 15.17
CA VAL A 226 17.01 -3.72 15.06
C VAL A 226 15.63 -3.64 14.40
N LEU A 227 15.46 -4.33 13.29
CA LEU A 227 14.16 -4.42 12.61
C LEU A 227 13.13 -5.11 13.52
N PRO A 228 11.87 -4.63 13.60
CA PRO A 228 10.83 -5.25 14.41
C PRO A 228 10.66 -6.73 14.09
N GLY A 229 10.74 -7.62 15.09
CA GLY A 229 10.43 -9.03 14.94
C GLY A 229 8.98 -9.26 14.51
N ASP A 230 8.68 -10.44 13.94
CA ASP A 230 7.33 -10.77 13.44
C ASP A 230 6.26 -10.61 14.53
N GLU A 231 6.62 -10.87 15.78
CA GLU A 231 5.72 -10.77 16.93
C GLU A 231 5.22 -9.35 17.24
N LYS A 232 5.94 -8.34 16.75
CA LYS A 232 5.55 -6.93 16.89
C LYS A 232 4.78 -6.43 15.68
N ARG A 233 4.80 -7.16 14.55
CA ARG A 233 4.26 -6.71 13.27
C ARG A 233 2.73 -6.65 13.31
N ILE A 234 2.20 -5.56 12.75
CA ILE A 234 0.78 -5.40 12.49
C ILE A 234 0.43 -6.18 11.22
N ARG A 235 -0.34 -7.26 11.38
CA ARG A 235 -0.75 -8.14 10.27
C ARG A 235 -1.85 -7.51 9.42
N ASP A 236 -2.76 -6.82 10.09
CA ASP A 236 -3.89 -6.12 9.49
C ASP A 236 -4.44 -5.04 10.43
N ASN A 237 -5.21 -4.11 9.87
CA ASN A 237 -5.88 -3.06 10.62
C ASN A 237 -7.25 -2.72 10.04
N ALA A 238 -8.21 -2.37 10.90
CA ALA A 238 -9.55 -1.97 10.50
C ALA A 238 -10.08 -0.85 11.39
N LEU A 239 -10.68 0.17 10.77
CA LEU A 239 -11.40 1.22 11.49
C LEU A 239 -12.73 0.66 12.02
N GLU A 240 -12.96 0.84 13.31
CA GLU A 240 -14.19 0.46 14.01
C GLU A 240 -15.24 1.58 13.88
N PRO A 241 -16.54 1.32 14.08
CA PRO A 241 -17.58 2.35 13.96
C PRO A 241 -17.52 3.40 15.07
N ASP A 242 -16.87 3.09 16.21
CA ASP A 242 -16.77 4.00 17.35
C ASP A 242 -15.96 5.26 17.01
N THR A 243 -16.54 6.41 17.34
CA THR A 243 -15.91 7.74 17.16
C THR A 243 -16.03 8.55 18.45
N GLU A 244 -15.02 9.34 18.74
CA GLU A 244 -15.01 10.25 19.89
C GLU A 244 -14.52 11.64 19.47
N CYS A 245 -15.05 12.67 20.12
CA CYS A 245 -14.50 14.02 20.06
C CYS A 245 -13.63 14.24 21.30
N CYS A 246 -12.44 14.77 21.10
CA CYS A 246 -11.53 15.11 22.19
C CYS A 246 -10.75 16.38 21.87
N THR A 247 -10.15 16.99 22.88
CA THR A 247 -9.31 18.17 22.70
C THR A 247 -7.85 17.74 22.56
N ASP A 248 -7.16 18.25 21.55
CA ASP A 248 -5.73 18.02 21.38
C ASP A 248 -4.88 18.84 22.37
N ASN A 249 -3.56 18.65 22.31
CA ASN A 249 -2.61 19.35 23.19
C ASN A 249 -2.60 20.87 23.01
N HIS A 250 -3.22 21.38 21.95
CA HIS A 250 -3.32 22.81 21.62
C HIS A 250 -4.69 23.40 21.95
N GLY A 251 -5.59 22.63 22.58
CA GLY A 251 -6.94 23.09 22.89
C GLY A 251 -7.93 23.01 21.73
N THR A 252 -7.55 22.36 20.61
CA THR A 252 -8.40 22.22 19.42
C THR A 252 -9.23 20.95 19.51
N GLU A 253 -10.53 21.04 19.19
CA GLU A 253 -11.38 19.86 19.07
C GLU A 253 -10.98 19.02 17.85
N VAL A 254 -10.70 17.75 18.10
CA VAL A 254 -10.31 16.77 17.08
C VAL A 254 -11.16 15.52 17.20
N TRP A 255 -11.63 15.03 16.06
CA TRP A 255 -12.36 13.78 15.97
C TRP A 255 -11.40 12.61 15.84
N ARG A 256 -11.67 11.55 16.59
CA ARG A 256 -10.93 10.29 16.52
C ARG A 256 -11.88 9.16 16.21
N ARG A 257 -11.37 8.18 15.49
CA ARG A 257 -12.04 6.93 15.19
C ARG A 257 -11.24 5.79 15.78
N LYS A 258 -11.94 4.85 16.39
CA LYS A 258 -11.33 3.66 16.97
C LYS A 258 -10.77 2.80 15.85
N ILE A 259 -9.59 2.25 16.06
CA ILE A 259 -8.92 1.34 15.14
C ILE A 259 -8.56 0.05 15.86
N ARG A 260 -8.74 -1.07 15.16
CA ARG A 260 -8.32 -2.40 15.58
C ARG A 260 -7.10 -2.81 14.78
N PHE A 261 -6.06 -3.24 15.47
CA PHE A 261 -4.86 -3.84 14.92
C PHE A 261 -4.82 -5.34 15.24
N LEU A 262 -4.43 -6.15 14.25
CA LEU A 262 -4.22 -7.59 14.43
C LEU A 262 -2.73 -7.88 14.56
N ILE A 263 -2.33 -8.52 15.65
CA ILE A 263 -0.93 -8.85 15.98
C ILE A 263 -0.86 -10.32 16.37
N LYS A 264 0.17 -11.04 15.92
CA LYS A 264 0.42 -12.43 16.34
C LYS A 264 1.61 -12.46 17.30
N PRO A 265 1.39 -12.60 18.62
CA PRO A 265 2.50 -12.82 19.55
C PRO A 265 3.20 -14.14 19.19
N GLY A 266 4.53 -14.17 19.21
CA GLY A 266 5.35 -15.23 18.61
C GLY A 266 4.83 -16.66 18.84
N ILE A 267 4.50 -17.01 20.09
CA ILE A 267 3.76 -18.25 20.41
C ILE A 267 2.35 -17.85 20.89
N GLY A 268 1.32 -18.19 20.11
CA GLY A 268 -0.08 -17.99 20.49
C GLY A 268 -1.00 -17.64 19.33
N PRO A 269 -2.32 -17.49 19.61
CA PRO A 269 -3.29 -17.04 18.62
C PRO A 269 -3.11 -15.55 18.31
N VAL A 270 -3.62 -15.12 17.16
CA VAL A 270 -3.72 -13.71 16.81
C VAL A 270 -4.56 -12.96 17.84
N LYS A 271 -4.12 -11.75 18.20
CA LYS A 271 -4.78 -10.86 19.15
C LYS A 271 -5.19 -9.57 18.48
N SER A 272 -6.30 -9.00 18.96
CA SER A 272 -6.74 -7.65 18.62
C SER A 272 -6.21 -6.65 19.64
N VAL A 273 -5.58 -5.59 19.17
CA VAL A 273 -5.20 -4.41 19.96
C VAL A 273 -6.00 -3.23 19.44
N TYR A 274 -6.52 -2.39 20.34
CA TYR A 274 -7.33 -1.24 19.98
C TYR A 274 -6.60 0.06 20.30
N ASP A 275 -6.74 1.05 19.44
CA ASP A 275 -6.25 2.41 19.65
C ASP A 275 -7.22 3.40 18.96
N TRP A 276 -6.87 4.68 18.95
CA TRP A 276 -7.62 5.76 18.32
C TRP A 276 -6.72 6.51 17.33
N VAL A 277 -7.27 6.80 16.14
CA VAL A 277 -6.62 7.62 15.12
C VAL A 277 -7.44 8.86 14.85
N THR A 278 -6.77 10.00 14.70
CA THR A 278 -7.43 11.25 14.31
C THR A 278 -7.93 11.15 12.87
N ILE A 279 -9.15 11.62 12.64
CA ILE A 279 -9.79 11.67 11.33
C ILE A 279 -10.07 13.12 10.93
N ALA A 280 -10.01 13.41 9.63
CA ALA A 280 -10.14 14.78 9.12
C ALA A 280 -11.58 15.31 9.08
N TYR A 281 -12.60 14.45 9.24
CA TYR A 281 -14.00 14.81 9.04
C TYR A 281 -14.88 14.41 10.22
N HIS A 282 -15.95 15.17 10.43
CA HIS A 282 -16.99 14.84 11.38
C HIS A 282 -17.75 13.58 10.91
N PRO A 283 -17.98 12.56 11.77
CA PRO A 283 -18.61 11.29 11.38
C PRO A 283 -19.99 11.43 10.72
N HIS A 284 -20.69 12.55 10.96
CA HIS A 284 -22.05 12.80 10.47
C HIS A 284 -22.14 13.72 9.23
N GLU A 285 -21.04 14.24 8.68
CA GLU A 285 -21.10 15.14 7.50
C GLU A 285 -21.23 14.41 6.15
N ASN A 286 -21.02 13.09 6.09
CA ASN A 286 -20.97 12.32 4.84
C ASN A 286 -22.30 11.67 4.40
N TYR A 287 -23.45 12.00 5.02
CA TYR A 287 -24.76 11.49 4.58
C TYR A 287 -25.47 12.35 3.52
N HIS A 288 -24.79 13.34 2.95
CA HIS A 288 -25.34 14.22 1.91
C HIS A 288 -24.43 14.31 0.69
N LEU A 289 -24.33 13.23 -0.08
CA LEU A 289 -23.96 13.24 -1.50
C LEU A 289 -24.76 12.18 -2.26
#